data_AF-A0A4S8L7G9-F1
#
_entry.id   AF-A0A4S8L7G9-F1
#
_cell.length_a   1.000
_cell.length_b   1.000
_cell.length_c   1.000
_cell.angle_alpha   90.00
_cell.angle_beta   90.00
_cell.angle_gamma   90.00
#
_symmetry.space_group_name_H-M   'P 1'
#
loop_
_entity.id
_entity.type
_entity.pdbx_description
1 polymer ?
#
loop_
_entity_poly.entity_id
_entity_poly.type
_entity_poly.pdbx_seq_one_letter_code
_entity_poly.pdbx_strand_id
1 'polypeptide(L)'
;MRLHIFHCTQYFDIPTIACAQSSTLKTLGMESGDIQDLFHIVSNTVNELDSRGMSKPVMFAYERDTYLPDFNALTVFPDMPAANFSWQPILESYDSNNGSIPTLSREHVSTVRILLKDLFSVDQKFIGNLVEEMSEFFPFIHGLEFIPQQPPLWKECNQYSDFVSIISPLKELNELGFHNHLLLTEQIQKRKEPSEQHFLFARNCSAACPKLRNIGFLCGPVLERDVEKGEDWKQWKAYYDYRDYEAL
;
A
#
# COMPACT_ATOMS: atom_id res chain seq x y z
N MET A 1 5.73 -13.16 -31.11
CA MET A 1 5.91 -11.87 -30.41
C MET A 1 6.31 -12.19 -28.98
N ARG A 2 7.37 -11.57 -28.44
CA ARG A 2 7.81 -11.79 -27.05
C ARG A 2 7.43 -10.57 -26.23
N LEU A 3 6.52 -10.74 -25.27
CA LEU A 3 6.03 -9.66 -24.44
C LEU A 3 6.90 -9.57 -23.19
N HIS A 4 7.56 -8.43 -22.99
CA HIS A 4 8.39 -8.18 -21.79
C HIS A 4 7.65 -7.37 -20.73
N ILE A 5 6.86 -6.41 -21.17
CA ILE A 5 6.05 -5.52 -20.34
C ILE A 5 4.64 -5.56 -20.92
N PHE A 6 3.64 -5.73 -20.05
CA PHE A 6 2.25 -5.73 -20.45
C PHE A 6 1.42 -4.89 -19.50
N HIS A 7 0.65 -3.96 -20.04
CA HIS A 7 -0.34 -3.17 -19.31
C HIS A 7 -1.73 -3.50 -19.85
N CYS A 8 -2.66 -3.77 -18.95
CA CYS A 8 -4.04 -4.11 -19.30
C CYS A 8 -5.00 -3.70 -18.19
N THR A 9 -6.30 -3.77 -18.45
CA THR A 9 -7.31 -3.65 -17.40
C THR A 9 -7.37 -4.94 -16.58
N GLN A 10 -7.77 -4.87 -15.31
CA GLN A 10 -7.91 -6.07 -14.47
C GLN A 10 -8.94 -7.12 -14.98
N TYR A 11 -9.80 -6.77 -15.94
CA TYR A 11 -10.82 -7.67 -16.51
C TYR A 11 -10.30 -8.70 -17.53
N PHE A 12 -9.02 -8.65 -17.89
CA PHE A 12 -8.41 -9.68 -18.73
C PHE A 12 -8.19 -10.98 -17.93
N ASP A 13 -8.04 -12.09 -18.65
CA ASP A 13 -7.59 -13.36 -18.06
C ASP A 13 -6.08 -13.30 -17.75
N ILE A 14 -5.75 -12.61 -16.65
CA ILE A 14 -4.38 -12.37 -16.19
C ILE A 14 -3.62 -13.68 -15.94
N PRO A 15 -4.20 -14.71 -15.27
CA PRO A 15 -3.51 -16.00 -15.11
C PRO A 15 -3.10 -16.62 -16.45
N THR A 16 -4.02 -16.70 -17.42
CA THR A 16 -3.72 -17.25 -18.75
C THR A 16 -2.63 -16.47 -19.46
N ILE A 17 -2.69 -15.13 -19.42
CA ILE A 17 -1.68 -14.27 -20.05
C ILE A 17 -0.29 -14.48 -19.43
N ALA A 18 -0.23 -14.50 -18.10
CA ALA A 18 1.02 -14.69 -17.37
C ALA A 18 1.62 -16.07 -17.64
N CYS A 19 0.80 -17.14 -17.67
CA CYS A 19 1.26 -18.47 -18.03
C CYS A 19 1.77 -18.53 -19.48
N ALA A 20 1.02 -17.96 -20.43
CA ALA A 20 1.37 -17.96 -21.84
C ALA A 20 2.66 -17.19 -22.15
N GLN A 21 3.01 -16.19 -21.34
CA GLN A 21 4.20 -15.36 -21.51
C GLN A 21 5.24 -15.55 -20.39
N SER A 22 5.13 -16.60 -19.58
CA SER A 22 5.94 -16.80 -18.36
C SER A 22 7.45 -16.67 -18.59
N SER A 23 7.96 -17.16 -19.72
CA SER A 23 9.39 -17.12 -20.06
C SER A 23 9.92 -15.76 -20.53
N THR A 24 9.05 -14.80 -20.86
CA THR A 24 9.46 -13.49 -21.42
C THR A 24 8.92 -12.31 -20.64
N LEU A 25 7.76 -12.45 -20.01
CA LEU A 25 7.07 -11.40 -19.29
C LEU A 25 7.79 -11.10 -17.98
N LYS A 26 8.34 -9.89 -17.88
CA LYS A 26 9.02 -9.38 -16.68
C LYS A 26 8.07 -8.56 -15.80
N THR A 27 7.20 -7.79 -16.44
CA THR A 27 6.33 -6.83 -15.75
C THR A 27 4.90 -6.95 -16.28
N LEU A 28 3.94 -7.04 -15.36
CA LEU A 28 2.51 -7.00 -15.66
C LEU A 28 1.82 -5.92 -14.82
N GLY A 29 1.40 -4.84 -15.48
CA GLY A 29 0.67 -3.74 -14.88
C GLY A 29 -0.83 -3.86 -15.14
N MET A 30 -1.64 -3.68 -14.10
CA MET A 30 -3.11 -3.73 -14.18
C MET A 30 -3.69 -2.36 -13.88
N GLU A 31 -4.50 -1.81 -14.78
CA GLU A 31 -5.37 -0.69 -14.45
C GLU A 31 -6.39 -1.18 -13.42
N SER A 32 -6.32 -0.56 -12.25
CA SER A 32 -6.98 -0.96 -11.02
C SER A 32 -8.49 -0.85 -11.13
N GLY A 33 -9.17 -1.80 -10.48
CA GLY A 33 -10.54 -1.66 -10.01
C GLY A 33 -10.60 -2.02 -8.53
N ASP A 34 -11.58 -2.81 -8.09
CA ASP A 34 -11.72 -3.15 -6.67
C ASP A 34 -10.47 -3.87 -6.10
N ILE A 35 -9.94 -3.41 -4.97
CA ILE A 35 -8.77 -3.99 -4.28
C ILE A 35 -8.97 -5.48 -3.97
N GLN A 36 -10.20 -5.92 -3.69
CA GLN A 36 -10.52 -7.31 -3.44
C GLN A 36 -10.31 -8.17 -4.69
N ASP A 37 -10.75 -7.67 -5.85
CA ASP A 37 -10.58 -8.36 -7.13
C ASP A 37 -9.09 -8.50 -7.47
N LEU A 38 -8.31 -7.43 -7.26
CA LEU A 38 -6.86 -7.46 -7.47
C LEU A 38 -6.17 -8.53 -6.63
N PHE A 39 -6.54 -8.66 -5.36
CA PHE A 39 -5.98 -9.70 -4.50
C PHE A 39 -6.27 -11.11 -5.04
N HIS A 40 -7.52 -11.37 -5.45
CA HIS A 40 -7.92 -12.65 -6.03
C HIS A 40 -7.19 -12.95 -7.34
N ILE A 41 -7.11 -11.97 -8.24
CA ILE A 41 -6.43 -12.10 -9.52
C ILE A 41 -4.97 -12.47 -9.31
N VAL A 42 -4.23 -11.68 -8.52
CA VAL A 42 -2.79 -11.91 -8.29
C VAL A 42 -2.58 -13.26 -7.58
N SER A 43 -3.42 -13.61 -6.61
CA SER A 43 -3.32 -14.90 -5.91
C SER A 43 -3.49 -16.07 -6.87
N ASN A 44 -4.51 -16.01 -7.72
CA ASN A 44 -4.79 -17.05 -8.71
C ASN A 44 -3.65 -17.17 -9.73
N THR A 45 -3.16 -16.04 -10.25
CA THR A 45 -2.04 -16.01 -11.19
C THR A 45 -0.78 -16.62 -10.59
N VAL A 46 -0.43 -16.26 -9.35
CA VAL A 46 0.76 -16.83 -8.69
C VAL A 46 0.60 -18.33 -8.46
N ASN A 47 -0.54 -18.78 -7.95
CA ASN A 47 -0.81 -20.20 -7.71
C ASN A 47 -0.73 -21.02 -9.01
N GLU A 48 -1.26 -20.49 -10.11
CA GLU A 48 -1.22 -21.17 -11.39
C GLU A 48 0.21 -21.28 -11.95
N LEU A 49 0.99 -20.20 -11.86
CA LEU A 49 2.40 -20.21 -12.25
C LEU A 49 3.23 -21.17 -11.39
N ASP A 50 3.01 -21.19 -10.08
CA ASP A 50 3.68 -22.10 -9.14
C ASP A 50 3.35 -23.57 -9.44
N SER A 51 2.08 -23.88 -9.66
CA SER A 51 1.63 -25.25 -9.99
C SER A 51 2.29 -25.81 -11.26
N ARG A 52 2.78 -24.93 -12.13
CA ARG A 52 3.43 -25.26 -13.40
C ARG A 52 4.94 -25.05 -13.38
N GLY A 53 5.53 -24.64 -12.24
CA GLY A 53 6.96 -24.34 -12.13
C GLY A 53 7.43 -23.19 -13.03
N MET A 54 6.55 -22.23 -13.30
CA MET A 54 6.80 -21.10 -14.20
C MET A 54 7.35 -19.88 -13.46
N SER A 55 8.12 -19.05 -14.17
CA SER A 55 8.57 -17.75 -13.67
C SER A 55 7.41 -16.78 -13.51
N LYS A 56 7.49 -15.94 -12.46
CA LYS A 56 6.47 -14.94 -12.13
C LYS A 56 6.94 -13.55 -12.56
N PRO A 57 6.11 -12.77 -13.27
CA PRO A 57 6.42 -11.37 -13.51
C PRO A 57 6.26 -10.55 -12.21
N VAL A 58 6.90 -9.39 -12.15
CA VAL A 58 6.53 -8.36 -11.17
C VAL A 58 5.14 -7.83 -11.56
N MET A 59 4.17 -8.07 -10.69
CA MET A 59 2.80 -7.62 -10.84
C MET A 59 2.57 -6.36 -10.00
N PHE A 60 1.90 -5.38 -10.59
CA PHE A 60 1.43 -4.19 -9.89
C PHE A 60 0.12 -3.72 -10.49
N ALA A 61 -0.64 -2.95 -9.73
CA ALA A 61 -1.83 -2.27 -10.20
C ALA A 61 -1.69 -0.76 -10.05
N TYR A 62 -2.49 -0.01 -10.80
CA TYR A 62 -2.42 1.44 -10.81
C TYR A 62 -3.79 2.09 -11.01
N GLU A 63 -4.04 3.22 -10.36
CA GLU A 63 -5.26 4.02 -10.54
C GLU A 63 -4.93 5.32 -11.27
N ARG A 64 -5.83 5.71 -12.18
CA ARG A 64 -5.82 7.00 -12.84
C ARG A 64 -7.06 7.74 -12.38
N ASP A 65 -6.86 8.73 -11.52
CA ASP A 65 -7.97 9.52 -10.96
C ASP A 65 -8.37 10.69 -11.89
N THR A 66 -7.76 10.79 -13.08
CA THR A 66 -8.02 11.86 -14.05
C THR A 66 -7.91 11.39 -15.50
N TYR A 67 -8.36 12.22 -16.44
CA TYR A 67 -8.12 12.05 -17.89
C TYR A 67 -6.65 12.22 -18.28
N LEU A 68 -5.78 12.60 -17.34
CA LEU A 68 -4.35 12.74 -17.57
C LEU A 68 -3.67 11.36 -17.49
N PRO A 69 -2.55 11.21 -18.20
CA PRO A 69 -1.82 9.95 -18.29
C PRO A 69 -0.91 9.71 -17.09
N ASP A 70 -1.44 9.89 -15.88
CA ASP A 70 -0.67 9.85 -14.65
C ASP A 70 -1.24 8.80 -13.70
N PHE A 71 -0.36 8.06 -13.03
CA PHE A 71 -0.79 7.14 -11.98
C PHE A 71 -0.86 7.91 -10.67
N ASN A 72 -2.05 8.08 -10.13
CA ASN A 72 -2.22 8.75 -8.84
C ASN A 72 -1.95 7.77 -7.69
N ALA A 73 -2.28 6.50 -7.88
CA ALA A 73 -1.96 5.46 -6.92
C ALA A 73 -1.31 4.24 -7.60
N LEU A 74 -0.29 3.68 -6.93
CA LEU A 74 0.29 2.39 -7.26
C LEU A 74 -0.03 1.37 -6.18
N THR A 75 -0.34 0.15 -6.58
CA THR A 75 -0.57 -0.97 -5.68
C THR A 75 0.40 -2.10 -6.01
N VAL A 76 1.16 -2.55 -5.00
CA VAL A 76 2.18 -3.60 -5.14
C VAL A 76 1.89 -4.79 -4.21
N PHE A 77 2.39 -5.96 -4.59
CA PHE A 77 2.07 -7.25 -3.95
C PHE A 77 3.34 -8.00 -3.51
N PRO A 78 4.17 -7.43 -2.62
CA PRO A 78 5.52 -7.94 -2.40
C PRO A 78 5.58 -9.28 -1.66
N ASP A 79 4.55 -9.64 -0.88
CA ASP A 79 4.48 -10.88 -0.08
C ASP A 79 3.70 -12.03 -0.77
N MET A 80 3.29 -11.81 -2.02
CA MET A 80 2.69 -12.84 -2.86
C MET A 80 3.84 -13.51 -3.63
N PRO A 81 4.13 -14.79 -3.34
CA PRO A 81 5.43 -15.40 -3.00
C PRO A 81 6.63 -15.08 -3.92
N ALA A 82 7.00 -13.80 -4.01
CA ALA A 82 8.21 -13.31 -4.61
C ALA A 82 9.07 -12.69 -3.52
N ALA A 83 9.93 -13.48 -2.90
CA ALA A 83 10.88 -13.02 -1.87
C ALA A 83 11.87 -11.93 -2.37
N ASN A 84 11.79 -11.54 -3.65
CA ASN A 84 12.66 -10.58 -4.31
C ASN A 84 11.83 -9.58 -5.14
N PHE A 85 10.83 -8.93 -4.54
CA PHE A 85 10.20 -7.78 -5.18
C PHE A 85 11.27 -6.72 -5.50
N SER A 86 11.16 -6.07 -6.66
CA SER A 86 11.98 -4.93 -7.05
C SER A 86 11.12 -3.93 -7.78
N TRP A 87 11.37 -2.64 -7.55
CA TRP A 87 10.68 -1.55 -8.22
C TRP A 87 11.19 -1.33 -9.65
N GLN A 88 12.42 -1.75 -9.96
CA GLN A 88 13.07 -1.52 -11.26
C GLN A 88 12.21 -1.96 -12.47
N PRO A 89 11.56 -3.14 -12.50
CA PRO A 89 10.73 -3.55 -13.62
C PRO A 89 9.46 -2.69 -13.78
N ILE A 90 8.98 -2.07 -12.69
CA ILE A 90 7.89 -1.11 -12.73
C ILE A 90 8.43 0.19 -13.35
N LEU A 91 9.62 0.67 -12.97
CA LEU A 91 10.25 1.85 -13.58
C LEU A 91 10.50 1.72 -15.08
N GLU A 92 11.03 0.58 -15.51
CA GLU A 92 11.26 0.29 -16.93
C GLU A 92 9.96 0.35 -17.74
N SER A 93 8.82 0.08 -17.09
CA SER A 93 7.51 0.21 -17.73
C SER A 93 7.11 1.67 -18.02
N TYR A 94 7.56 2.64 -17.23
CA TYR A 94 7.41 4.07 -17.51
C TYR A 94 8.30 4.51 -18.68
N ASP A 95 9.57 4.10 -18.66
CA ASP A 95 10.59 4.59 -19.59
C ASP A 95 10.50 3.97 -21.00
N SER A 96 9.77 2.85 -21.15
CA SER A 96 9.68 2.09 -22.40
C SER A 96 8.91 2.78 -23.54
N ASN A 97 8.17 3.86 -23.27
CA ASN A 97 7.41 4.63 -24.26
C ASN A 97 8.23 5.79 -24.83
N ASN A 98 9.26 5.46 -25.62
CA ASN A 98 10.13 6.43 -26.30
C ASN A 98 9.49 7.17 -27.49
N GLY A 99 8.17 7.36 -27.50
CA GLY A 99 7.52 8.16 -28.54
C GLY A 99 6.01 8.02 -28.60
N SER A 100 5.33 9.17 -28.55
CA SER A 100 3.96 9.47 -29.02
C SER A 100 2.79 9.45 -28.03
N ILE A 101 2.93 8.95 -26.82
CA ILE A 101 1.90 9.15 -25.79
C ILE A 101 2.62 9.65 -24.53
N PRO A 102 2.24 10.82 -23.96
CA PRO A 102 2.68 11.16 -22.62
C PRO A 102 1.94 10.13 -21.78
N THR A 103 2.56 9.04 -21.32
CA THR A 103 1.74 7.98 -20.72
C THR A 103 1.93 7.73 -19.26
N LEU A 104 3.07 8.05 -18.63
CA LEU A 104 3.31 7.81 -17.20
C LEU A 104 4.50 8.64 -16.68
N SER A 105 4.29 9.53 -15.69
CA SER A 105 5.39 10.22 -14.99
C SER A 105 5.52 9.73 -13.55
N ARG A 106 6.76 9.53 -13.09
CA ARG A 106 7.07 9.16 -11.69
C ARG A 106 6.73 10.28 -10.71
N GLU A 107 6.71 11.52 -11.17
CA GLU A 107 6.45 12.72 -10.35
C GLU A 107 5.00 12.80 -9.87
N HIS A 108 4.10 12.03 -10.48
CA HIS A 108 2.66 12.09 -10.19
C HIS A 108 2.14 10.94 -9.32
N VAL A 109 3.01 9.99 -8.93
CA VAL A 109 2.63 8.94 -7.96
C VAL A 109 2.48 9.57 -6.58
N SER A 110 1.25 9.89 -6.21
CA SER A 110 0.93 10.48 -4.90
C SER A 110 0.71 9.44 -3.81
N THR A 111 0.23 8.25 -4.17
CA THR A 111 -0.11 7.21 -3.18
C THR A 111 0.50 5.86 -3.57
N VAL A 112 1.06 5.15 -2.59
CA VAL A 112 1.49 3.76 -2.75
C VAL A 112 0.77 2.88 -1.76
N ARG A 113 0.19 1.78 -2.26
CA ARG A 113 -0.48 0.74 -1.50
C ARG A 113 0.33 -0.54 -1.55
N ILE A 114 0.63 -1.09 -0.39
CA ILE A 114 1.40 -2.32 -0.23
C ILE A 114 0.45 -3.39 0.30
N LEU A 115 0.05 -4.31 -0.58
CA LEU A 115 -0.78 -5.45 -0.22
C LEU A 115 0.07 -6.59 0.34
N LEU A 116 -0.25 -7.00 1.57
CA LEU A 116 0.46 -8.03 2.32
C LEU A 116 -0.51 -9.16 2.70
N LYS A 117 -0.02 -10.39 2.89
CA LYS A 117 -0.88 -11.45 3.45
C LYS A 117 -1.20 -11.16 4.92
N ASP A 118 -0.15 -10.81 5.65
CA ASP A 118 -0.21 -10.34 7.03
C ASP A 118 0.86 -9.25 7.22
N LEU A 119 0.49 -8.19 7.94
CA LEU A 119 1.33 -7.02 8.17
C LEU A 119 2.59 -7.37 8.97
N PHE A 120 2.48 -8.32 9.90
CA PHE A 120 3.53 -8.64 10.87
C PHE A 120 4.25 -9.96 10.58
N SER A 121 3.77 -10.75 9.61
CA SER A 121 4.46 -11.97 9.18
C SER A 121 5.65 -11.70 8.27
N VAL A 122 5.67 -10.53 7.63
CA VAL A 122 6.71 -10.15 6.67
C VAL A 122 7.90 -9.55 7.40
N ASP A 123 9.11 -9.89 6.96
CA ASP A 123 10.34 -9.29 7.49
C ASP A 123 10.29 -7.77 7.35
N GLN A 124 10.28 -7.07 8.49
CA GLN A 124 10.24 -5.60 8.53
C GLN A 124 11.47 -4.98 7.87
N LYS A 125 12.62 -5.68 7.83
CA LYS A 125 13.78 -5.21 7.08
C LYS A 125 13.51 -5.20 5.59
N PHE A 126 12.79 -6.20 5.09
CA PHE A 126 12.36 -6.23 3.69
C PHE A 126 11.38 -5.09 3.39
N ILE A 127 10.40 -4.82 4.28
CA ILE A 127 9.51 -3.67 4.14
C ILE A 127 10.29 -2.34 4.19
N GLY A 128 11.28 -2.23 5.08
CA GLY A 128 12.17 -1.06 5.16
C GLY A 128 12.90 -0.81 3.84
N ASN A 129 13.55 -1.84 3.29
CA ASN A 129 14.24 -1.74 2.00
C ASN A 129 13.27 -1.38 0.86
N LEU A 130 12.07 -1.97 0.87
CA LEU A 130 11.02 -1.70 -0.11
C LEU A 130 10.62 -0.22 -0.10
N VAL A 131 10.41 0.36 1.09
CA VAL A 131 10.02 1.76 1.27
C VAL A 131 11.18 2.72 0.96
N GLU A 132 12.40 2.34 1.30
CA GLU A 132 13.60 3.09 0.97
C GLU A 132 13.79 3.19 -0.56
N GLU A 133 13.79 2.07 -1.28
CA GLU A 133 13.89 2.03 -2.74
C GLU A 133 12.72 2.80 -3.40
N MET A 134 11.51 2.65 -2.87
CA MET A 134 10.34 3.42 -3.32
C MET A 134 10.55 4.93 -3.18
N SER A 135 11.14 5.39 -2.07
CA SER A 135 11.36 6.81 -1.81
C SER A 135 12.35 7.47 -2.77
N GLU A 136 13.33 6.69 -3.27
CA GLU A 136 14.27 7.15 -4.29
C GLU A 136 13.57 7.34 -5.64
N PHE A 137 12.54 6.55 -5.92
CA PHE A 137 11.85 6.52 -7.20
C PHE A 137 10.64 7.43 -7.28
N PHE A 138 9.96 7.65 -6.16
CA PHE A 138 8.75 8.45 -6.06
C PHE A 138 8.92 9.46 -4.91
N PRO A 139 9.67 10.56 -5.14
CA PRO A 139 10.04 11.50 -4.08
C PRO A 139 8.87 12.30 -3.51
N PHE A 140 7.71 12.32 -4.20
CA PHE A 140 6.52 13.08 -3.83
C PHE A 140 5.37 12.18 -3.33
N ILE A 141 5.67 11.04 -2.71
CA ILE A 141 4.63 10.21 -2.08
C ILE A 141 4.01 10.98 -0.92
N HIS A 142 2.70 11.23 -1.04
CA HIS A 142 1.85 11.86 -0.04
C HIS A 142 1.12 10.81 0.82
N GLY A 143 0.80 9.65 0.25
CA GLY A 143 0.08 8.57 0.93
C GLY A 143 0.82 7.23 0.86
N LEU A 144 0.91 6.54 2.00
CA LEU A 144 1.41 5.17 2.09
C LEU A 144 0.40 4.31 2.83
N GLU A 145 -0.08 3.24 2.21
CA GLU A 145 -1.06 2.33 2.79
C GLU A 145 -0.51 0.91 2.87
N PHE A 146 -0.54 0.31 4.05
CA PHE A 146 -0.30 -1.11 4.26
C PHE A 146 -1.63 -1.84 4.38
N ILE A 147 -1.89 -2.76 3.47
CA ILE A 147 -3.17 -3.45 3.35
C ILE A 147 -2.98 -4.95 3.58
N PRO A 148 -3.15 -5.44 4.81
CA PRO A 148 -3.08 -6.86 5.08
C PRO A 148 -4.37 -7.57 4.65
N GLN A 149 -4.24 -8.76 4.07
CA GLN A 149 -5.37 -9.62 3.72
C GLN A 149 -6.16 -10.02 4.97
N GLN A 150 -5.46 -10.34 6.05
CA GLN A 150 -6.06 -10.69 7.33
C GLN A 150 -5.88 -9.55 8.34
N PRO A 151 -6.85 -9.29 9.23
CA PRO A 151 -6.64 -8.32 10.28
C PRO A 151 -5.49 -8.79 11.18
N PRO A 152 -4.52 -7.93 11.53
CA PRO A 152 -3.44 -8.30 12.41
C PRO A 152 -3.99 -8.76 13.76
N LEU A 153 -3.34 -9.73 14.39
CA LEU A 153 -3.75 -10.17 15.70
C LEU A 153 -3.47 -9.04 16.70
N TRP A 154 -4.50 -8.60 17.43
CA TRP A 154 -4.43 -7.46 18.35
C TRP A 154 -3.30 -7.52 19.41
N LYS A 155 -2.71 -8.70 19.64
CA LYS A 155 -1.56 -8.89 20.55
C LYS A 155 -0.24 -8.35 19.97
N GLU A 156 -0.22 -7.94 18.70
CA GLU A 156 0.98 -7.56 17.96
C GLU A 156 1.13 -6.04 17.79
N CYS A 157 0.24 -5.22 18.39
CA CYS A 157 0.32 -3.75 18.31
C CYS A 157 1.62 -3.15 18.89
N ASN A 158 2.42 -3.92 19.64
CA ASN A 158 3.76 -3.51 20.06
C ASN A 158 4.77 -3.43 18.89
N GLN A 159 4.45 -4.02 17.74
CA GLN A 159 5.38 -4.17 16.60
C GLN A 159 5.29 -3.03 15.59
N TYR A 160 4.44 -2.03 15.82
CA TYR A 160 4.43 -0.82 14.99
C TYR A 160 5.69 0.03 15.16
N SER A 161 6.50 -0.16 16.21
CA SER A 161 7.69 0.67 16.47
C SER A 161 8.66 0.75 15.29
N ASP A 162 8.82 -0.35 14.56
CA ASP A 162 9.75 -0.42 13.44
C ASP A 162 9.24 0.35 12.22
N PHE A 163 7.93 0.55 12.10
CA PHE A 163 7.36 1.37 11.02
C PHE A 163 7.77 2.84 11.13
N VAL A 164 8.14 3.33 12.32
CA VAL A 164 8.64 4.71 12.47
C VAL A 164 9.93 4.93 11.69
N SER A 165 10.88 3.98 11.77
CA SER A 165 12.14 4.08 11.03
C SER A 165 11.91 3.85 9.54
N ILE A 166 11.06 2.89 9.17
CA ILE A 166 10.68 2.57 7.80
C ILE A 166 10.14 3.79 7.06
N ILE A 167 9.23 4.56 7.66
CA ILE A 167 8.62 5.72 6.99
C ILE A 167 9.47 6.99 7.05
N SER A 168 10.46 7.05 7.94
CA SER A 168 11.26 8.28 8.17
C SER A 168 11.96 8.89 6.94
N PRO A 169 12.31 8.12 5.87
CA PRO A 169 12.82 8.69 4.62
C PRO A 169 11.76 9.50 3.84
N LEU A 170 10.47 9.24 4.05
CA LEU A 170 9.36 9.82 3.28
C LEU A 170 9.03 11.24 3.74
N LYS A 171 9.76 12.23 3.22
CA LYS A 171 9.64 13.64 3.66
C LYS A 171 8.33 14.30 3.31
N GLU A 172 7.65 13.83 2.27
CA GLU A 172 6.39 14.37 1.76
C GLU A 172 5.15 13.62 2.28
N LEU A 173 5.35 12.58 3.12
CA LEU A 173 4.25 11.75 3.61
C LEU A 173 3.29 12.55 4.48
N ASN A 174 2.03 12.62 4.03
CA ASN A 174 0.90 13.25 4.72
C ASN A 174 -0.05 12.21 5.32
N GLU A 175 -0.17 11.04 4.69
CA GLU A 175 -1.15 10.02 5.05
C GLU A 175 -0.49 8.65 5.19
N LEU A 176 -0.72 8.00 6.32
CA LEU A 176 -0.25 6.65 6.60
C LEU A 176 -1.43 5.74 6.98
N GLY A 177 -1.70 4.74 6.17
CA GLY A 177 -2.81 3.81 6.38
C GLY A 177 -2.34 2.41 6.80
N PHE A 178 -3.01 1.83 7.78
CA PHE A 178 -2.95 0.41 8.13
C PHE A 178 -4.38 -0.13 8.06
N HIS A 179 -4.83 -0.46 6.85
CA HIS A 179 -6.23 -0.72 6.55
C HIS A 179 -6.44 -2.13 6.03
N ASN A 180 -7.49 -2.79 6.50
CA ASN A 180 -8.04 -3.95 5.82
C ASN A 180 -9.29 -3.49 5.05
N HIS A 181 -9.14 -3.21 3.76
CA HIS A 181 -10.27 -2.82 2.90
C HIS A 181 -11.33 -3.92 2.78
N LEU A 182 -10.98 -5.20 3.04
CA LEU A 182 -11.90 -6.34 2.96
C LEU A 182 -12.95 -6.34 4.08
N LEU A 183 -12.75 -5.56 5.15
CA LEU A 183 -13.61 -5.57 6.35
C LEU A 183 -14.40 -4.26 6.56
N LEU A 184 -14.28 -3.29 5.63
CA LEU A 184 -14.94 -2.00 5.76
C LEU A 184 -16.48 -2.05 5.67
N THR A 185 -17.08 -3.13 5.17
CA THR A 185 -18.55 -3.20 5.03
C THR A 185 -19.27 -3.84 6.22
N GLU A 186 -18.66 -4.80 6.94
CA GLU A 186 -19.35 -5.53 8.03
C GLU A 186 -18.75 -5.31 9.44
N GLN A 187 -17.48 -4.90 9.58
CA GLN A 187 -16.83 -4.77 10.89
C GLN A 187 -16.73 -3.34 11.44
N ILE A 188 -17.16 -2.32 10.68
CA ILE A 188 -17.22 -0.93 11.19
C ILE A 188 -18.04 -0.85 12.49
N GLN A 189 -19.03 -1.73 12.67
CA GLN A 189 -19.87 -1.77 13.87
C GLN A 189 -19.19 -2.34 15.13
N LYS A 190 -17.99 -2.93 15.02
CA LYS A 190 -17.24 -3.50 16.17
C LYS A 190 -15.83 -2.92 16.30
N ARG A 191 -15.61 -1.68 15.88
CA ARG A 191 -14.33 -0.99 16.07
C ARG A 191 -14.04 -0.93 17.57
N LYS A 192 -13.01 -1.66 18.01
CA LYS A 192 -12.37 -1.38 19.29
C LYS A 192 -11.68 -0.04 19.15
N GLU A 193 -11.77 0.80 20.17
CA GLU A 193 -11.10 2.08 20.17
C GLU A 193 -9.57 1.91 20.06
N PRO A 194 -8.87 2.89 19.46
CA PRO A 194 -7.42 2.89 19.45
C PRO A 194 -6.83 2.80 20.86
N SER A 195 -5.86 1.91 21.06
CA SER A 195 -5.15 1.81 22.34
C SER A 195 -4.08 2.90 22.50
N GLU A 196 -3.60 3.12 23.73
CA GLU A 196 -2.49 4.06 24.03
C GLU A 196 -1.24 3.82 23.16
N GLN A 197 -1.00 2.58 22.73
CA GLN A 197 0.11 2.23 21.84
C GLN A 197 -0.05 2.84 20.44
N HIS A 198 -1.28 2.91 19.92
CA HIS A 198 -1.55 3.55 18.64
C HIS A 198 -1.25 5.05 18.72
N PHE A 199 -1.64 5.70 19.81
CA PHE A 199 -1.32 7.11 20.04
C PHE A 199 0.18 7.35 20.20
N LEU A 200 0.88 6.49 20.96
CA LEU A 200 2.33 6.56 21.11
C LEU A 200 3.06 6.41 19.77
N PHE A 201 2.66 5.42 18.98
CA PHE A 201 3.20 5.21 17.65
C PHE A 201 2.92 6.40 16.73
N ALA A 202 1.68 6.90 16.70
CA ALA A 202 1.31 8.07 15.90
C ALA A 202 2.14 9.31 16.23
N ARG A 203 2.43 9.53 17.52
CA ARG A 203 3.32 10.59 17.98
C ARG A 203 4.74 10.41 17.46
N ASN A 204 5.26 9.19 17.50
CA ASN A 204 6.62 8.89 17.01
C ASN A 204 6.71 9.05 15.49
N CYS A 205 5.70 8.60 14.73
CA CYS A 205 5.61 8.83 13.29
C CYS A 205 5.56 10.31 12.94
N SER A 206 4.76 11.10 13.67
CA SER A 206 4.66 12.54 13.46
C SER A 206 5.97 13.29 13.76
N ALA A 207 6.79 12.76 14.67
CA ALA A 207 8.12 13.30 14.95
C ALA A 207 9.12 12.96 13.83
N ALA A 208 9.02 11.76 13.24
CA ALA A 208 9.87 11.32 12.15
C ALA A 208 9.49 11.94 10.79
N CYS A 209 8.18 12.17 10.57
CA CYS A 209 7.59 12.71 9.35
C CYS A 209 6.79 13.97 9.68
N PRO A 210 7.41 15.18 9.62
CA PRO A 210 6.77 16.41 10.07
C PRO A 210 5.49 16.79 9.32
N LYS A 211 5.38 16.37 8.06
CA LYS A 211 4.22 16.61 7.21
C LYS A 211 3.05 15.64 7.46
N LEU A 212 3.28 14.55 8.19
CA LEU A 212 2.26 13.54 8.47
C LEU A 212 1.08 14.16 9.23
N ARG A 213 -0.11 14.05 8.62
CA ARG A 213 -1.36 14.62 9.12
C ARG A 213 -2.38 13.57 9.50
N ASN A 214 -2.38 12.45 8.78
CA ASN A 214 -3.34 11.38 8.98
C ASN A 214 -2.63 10.05 9.23
N ILE A 215 -3.05 9.34 10.28
CA ILE A 215 -2.70 7.94 10.49
C ILE A 215 -3.98 7.15 10.72
N GLY A 216 -4.29 6.30 9.75
CA GLY A 216 -5.45 5.42 9.76
C GLY A 216 -5.09 4.02 10.24
N PHE A 217 -5.89 3.46 11.15
CA PHE A 217 -5.83 2.05 11.52
C PHE A 217 -7.17 1.37 11.23
N LEU A 218 -7.18 0.04 11.35
CA LEU A 218 -8.40 -0.78 11.35
C LEU A 218 -9.43 -0.36 12.40
N CYS A 219 -8.98 0.12 13.56
CA CYS A 219 -9.83 0.65 14.63
C CYS A 219 -10.39 2.06 14.35
N GLY A 220 -9.95 2.72 13.28
CA GLY A 220 -10.27 4.11 12.96
C GLY A 220 -9.01 4.98 12.86
N PRO A 221 -9.18 6.26 12.48
CA PRO A 221 -8.08 7.22 12.47
C PRO A 221 -7.60 7.55 13.90
N VAL A 222 -6.30 7.75 14.08
CA VAL A 222 -5.66 8.03 15.38
C VAL A 222 -4.92 9.37 15.38
N LEU A 223 -4.59 9.89 14.20
CA LEU A 223 -4.05 11.22 14.00
C LEU A 223 -4.86 11.89 12.89
N GLU A 224 -5.43 13.05 13.16
CA GLU A 224 -5.96 13.98 12.16
C GLU A 224 -5.53 15.39 12.59
N ARG A 225 -4.49 15.94 11.96
CA ARG A 225 -4.03 17.30 12.25
C ARG A 225 -4.82 18.31 11.42
N ASP A 226 -5.72 19.04 12.07
CA ASP A 226 -6.32 20.24 11.49
C ASP A 226 -5.30 21.40 11.56
N VAL A 227 -4.66 21.69 10.42
CA VAL A 227 -3.57 22.69 10.32
C VAL A 227 -4.06 24.11 10.62
N GLU A 228 -5.36 24.38 10.44
CA GLU A 228 -5.92 25.70 10.71
C GLU A 228 -6.12 25.98 12.21
N LYS A 229 -6.22 24.93 13.04
CA LYS A 229 -6.52 25.08 14.47
C LYS A 229 -5.37 24.72 15.40
N GLY A 230 -4.31 24.08 14.88
CA GLY A 230 -3.19 23.63 15.72
C GLY A 230 -3.62 22.61 16.78
N GLU A 231 -4.68 21.85 16.49
CA GLU A 231 -5.29 20.93 17.44
C GLU A 231 -4.48 19.63 17.54
N ASP A 232 -3.98 19.40 18.75
CA ASP A 232 -3.04 18.34 19.10
C ASP A 232 -3.79 17.04 19.42
N TRP A 233 -3.13 15.88 19.25
CA TRP A 233 -3.63 14.52 19.54
C TRP A 233 -4.34 14.35 20.91
N LYS A 234 -4.11 15.27 21.85
CA LYS A 234 -4.76 15.36 23.16
C LYS A 234 -6.28 15.52 23.07
N GLN A 235 -6.80 16.20 22.05
CA GLN A 235 -8.25 16.36 21.87
C GLN A 235 -8.93 15.07 21.40
N TRP A 236 -8.25 14.25 20.60
CA TRP A 236 -8.78 12.94 20.17
C TRP A 236 -8.82 11.92 21.30
N LYS A 237 -7.78 11.88 22.17
CA LYS A 237 -7.84 11.09 23.40
C LYS A 237 -9.01 11.54 24.29
N ALA A 238 -9.20 12.86 24.44
CA ALA A 238 -10.34 13.41 25.18
C ALA A 238 -11.71 13.10 24.53
N TYR A 239 -11.79 13.02 23.20
CA TYR A 239 -13.01 12.65 22.48
C TYR A 239 -13.44 11.21 22.76
N TYR A 240 -12.49 10.27 22.78
CA TYR A 240 -12.77 8.87 23.12
C TYR A 240 -13.02 8.69 24.63
N ASP A 241 -12.21 9.34 25.49
CA ASP A 241 -12.42 9.33 26.95
C ASP A 241 -13.79 9.91 27.35
N TYR A 242 -14.34 10.85 26.57
CA TYR A 242 -15.67 11.44 26.79
C TYR A 242 -16.81 10.47 26.41
N ARG A 243 -16.64 9.63 25.37
CA ARG A 243 -17.65 8.64 24.98
C ARG A 243 -17.78 7.49 25.97
N ASP A 244 -16.69 7.08 26.62
CA ASP A 244 -16.72 6.08 27.70
C ASP A 244 -17.51 6.58 28.92
N TYR A 245 -17.57 7.89 29.15
CA TYR A 245 -18.35 8.49 30.24
C TYR A 245 -19.86 8.52 29.98
N GLU A 246 -20.29 8.57 28.72
CA GLU A 246 -21.71 8.56 28.33
C GLU A 246 -22.28 7.12 28.21
N ALA A 247 -21.44 6.09 28.33
CA ALA A 247 -21.81 4.68 28.24
C ALA A 247 -21.94 3.96 29.61
N LEU A 248 -21.77 4.68 30.73
CA LEU A 248 -21.98 4.22 32.12
C LEU A 248 -23.27 4.80 32.71
#